data_AF-A0A819RJ13-F1
#
_entry.id   AF-A0A819RJ13-F1
#
_cell.length_a   1.000
_cell.length_b   1.000
_cell.length_c   1.000
_cell.angle_alpha   90.00
_cell.angle_beta   90.00
_cell.angle_gamma   90.00
#
_symmetry.space_group_name_H-M   'P 1'
#
loop_
_entity.id
_entity.type
_entity.pdbx_description
1 polymer ?
#
loop_
_entity_poly.entity_id
_entity_poly.type
_entity_poly.pdbx_seq_one_letter_code
_entity_poly.pdbx_strand_id
1 'polypeptide(L)'
;MTTTLINLLEQRLNNITNRWRDVYNYRIDYFLRNSYDELDHININEPISSNLYQRALYEKNLIQSIQCSLKKNNLILRRTANNMNTFYMGNIQDFETKADKYLTRSDDYKVLIDINDENNEKPLDGASKDPSQVNNEEMVIKMPHYL
;
A
#
# COMPACT_ATOMS: atom_id res chain seq x y z
N MET A 1 -10.40 34.63 27.91
CA MET A 1 -8.98 34.20 27.86
C MET A 1 -8.16 35.36 27.33
N THR A 2 -7.07 35.76 28.01
CA THR A 2 -6.26 36.93 27.64
C THR A 2 -5.30 36.57 26.51
N THR A 3 -5.11 37.47 25.54
CA THR A 3 -4.17 37.33 24.41
C THR A 3 -2.74 36.98 24.85
N THR A 4 -2.33 37.43 26.04
CA THR A 4 -1.07 37.06 26.68
C THR A 4 -0.94 35.57 26.98
N LEU A 5 -2.02 34.91 27.41
CA LEU A 5 -2.01 33.47 27.68
C LEU A 5 -1.89 32.68 26.37
N ILE A 6 -2.58 33.13 25.31
CA ILE A 6 -2.54 32.51 23.98
C ILE A 6 -1.12 32.59 23.41
N ASN A 7 -0.49 33.77 23.44
CA ASN A 7 0.88 33.95 22.97
C ASN A 7 1.89 33.09 23.74
N LEU A 8 1.71 32.92 25.06
CA LEU A 8 2.57 32.06 25.87
C LEU A 8 2.41 30.58 25.49
N LEU A 9 1.19 30.14 25.19
CA LEU A 9 0.92 28.76 24.76
C LEU A 9 1.52 28.48 23.38
N GLU A 10 1.40 29.42 22.43
CA GLU A 10 2.01 29.31 21.11
C GLU A 10 3.54 29.22 21.18
N GLN A 11 4.17 30.06 22.01
CA GLN A 11 5.62 30.00 22.23
C GLN A 11 6.07 28.66 22.82
N ARG A 12 5.31 28.12 23.78
CA ARG A 12 5.61 26.80 24.38
C ARG A 12 5.43 25.67 23.38
N LEU A 13 4.37 25.72 22.56
CA LEU A 13 4.13 24.73 21.52
C LEU A 13 5.28 24.73 20.50
N ASN A 14 5.70 25.90 20.03
CA ASN A 14 6.83 26.01 19.10
C ASN A 14 8.13 25.47 19.70
N ASN A 15 8.42 25.78 20.96
CA ASN A 15 9.60 25.24 21.65
C ASN A 15 9.56 23.71 21.74
N ILE A 16 8.42 23.14 22.10
CA ILE A 16 8.24 21.69 22.19
C ILE A 16 8.44 21.05 20.81
N THR A 17 7.78 21.58 19.78
CA THR A 17 7.88 21.09 18.39
C THR A 17 9.31 21.13 17.87
N ASN A 18 10.05 22.21 18.11
CA ASN A 18 11.44 22.33 17.69
C ASN A 18 12.33 21.31 18.41
N ARG A 19 12.16 21.13 19.72
CA ARG A 19 12.91 20.10 20.47
C ARG A 19 12.64 18.68 19.97
N TRP A 20 11.39 18.37 19.64
CA TRP A 20 11.05 17.07 19.03
C TRP A 20 11.71 16.88 17.66
N ARG A 21 11.71 17.94 16.84
CA ARG A 21 12.40 17.93 15.54
C ARG A 21 13.90 17.69 15.70
N ASP A 22 14.55 18.37 16.65
CA ASP A 22 15.98 18.21 16.90
C ASP A 22 16.32 16.78 17.38
N VAL A 23 15.51 16.21 18.27
CA VAL A 23 15.67 14.82 18.74
C VAL A 23 15.46 13.83 17.60
N TYR A 24 14.48 14.06 16.74
CA TYR A 24 14.22 13.22 15.57
C TYR A 24 15.36 13.28 14.56
N ASN A 25 15.81 14.48 14.21
CA ASN A 25 16.94 14.70 13.31
C ASN A 25 18.22 14.05 13.86
N TYR A 26 18.53 14.26 15.15
CA TYR A 26 19.67 13.62 15.80
C TYR A 26 19.61 12.09 15.72
N ARG A 27 18.43 11.51 15.95
CA ARG A 27 18.26 10.04 15.91
C ARG A 27 18.42 9.50 14.49
N ILE A 28 17.91 10.21 13.49
CA ILE A 28 18.12 9.86 12.08
C ILE A 28 19.60 9.98 11.72
N ASP A 29 20.23 11.11 12.03
CA ASP A 29 21.63 11.36 11.70
C ASP A 29 22.54 10.33 12.38
N TYR A 30 22.27 10.00 13.65
CA TYR A 30 22.98 8.95 14.39
C TYR A 30 22.80 7.57 13.73
N PHE A 31 21.56 7.21 13.36
CA PHE A 31 21.29 5.94 12.70
C PHE A 31 21.97 5.85 11.33
N LEU A 32 21.83 6.89 10.51
CA LEU A 32 22.44 6.95 9.18
C LEU A 32 23.96 6.87 9.31
N ARG A 33 24.58 7.69 10.16
CA ARG A 33 26.03 7.72 10.33
C ARG A 33 26.59 6.38 10.78
N ASN A 34 25.98 5.75 11.77
CA ASN A 34 26.41 4.42 12.22
C ASN A 34 26.19 3.35 11.15
N SER A 35 25.09 3.42 10.40
CA SER A 35 24.82 2.48 9.31
C SER A 35 25.85 2.63 8.19
N TYR A 36 26.27 3.86 7.86
CA TYR A 36 27.28 4.13 6.85
C TYR A 36 28.69 3.74 7.32
N ASP A 37 29.04 4.02 8.58
CA ASP A 37 30.33 3.60 9.15
C ASP A 37 30.47 2.06 9.13
N GLU A 38 29.38 1.31 9.33
CA GLU A 38 29.35 -0.15 9.18
C GLU A 38 29.48 -0.61 7.71
N LEU A 39 28.97 0.18 6.75
CA LEU A 39 29.08 -0.10 5.31
C LEU A 39 30.45 0.26 4.73
N ASP A 40 31.15 1.26 5.29
CA ASP A 40 32.50 1.67 4.86
C ASP A 40 33.55 0.56 5.06
N HIS A 41 33.30 -0.37 5.97
CA HIS A 41 34.11 -1.57 6.17
C HIS A 41 33.75 -2.73 5.23
N ILE A 42 32.61 -2.66 4.55
CA ILE A 42 32.25 -3.63 3.52
C ILE A 42 33.00 -3.22 2.25
N ASN A 43 33.98 -4.03 1.85
CA ASN A 43 34.70 -3.81 0.60
C ASN A 43 33.76 -4.05 -0.59
N ILE A 44 33.01 -3.02 -1.01
CA ILE A 44 32.05 -3.08 -2.14
C ILE A 44 32.78 -3.41 -3.47
N ASN A 45 34.10 -3.27 -3.51
CA ASN A 45 34.93 -3.59 -4.68
C ASN A 45 35.33 -5.07 -4.75
N GLU A 46 35.05 -5.87 -3.71
CA GLU A 46 35.25 -7.31 -3.80
C GLU A 46 34.12 -7.94 -4.62
N PRO A 47 34.45 -8.75 -5.64
CA PRO A 47 33.44 -9.47 -6.38
C PRO A 47 32.72 -10.42 -5.43
N ILE A 48 31.39 -10.38 -5.47
CA ILE A 48 30.53 -11.31 -4.72
C ILE A 48 31.04 -12.73 -4.96
N SER A 49 31.25 -13.48 -3.88
CA SER A 49 31.66 -14.89 -3.96
C SER A 49 30.81 -15.63 -4.99
N SER A 50 31.44 -16.39 -5.87
CA SER A 50 30.76 -17.14 -6.93
C SER A 50 29.62 -18.01 -6.40
N ASN A 51 29.77 -18.56 -5.18
CA ASN A 51 28.75 -19.34 -4.49
C ASN A 51 27.50 -18.50 -4.16
N LEU A 52 27.69 -17.29 -3.64
CA LEU A 52 26.59 -16.38 -3.33
C LEU A 52 25.89 -15.92 -4.61
N TYR A 53 26.66 -15.63 -5.66
CA TYR A 53 26.10 -15.25 -6.96
C TYR A 53 25.26 -16.38 -7.58
N GLN A 54 25.78 -17.62 -7.59
CA GLN A 54 25.05 -18.78 -8.10
C GLN A 54 23.78 -19.05 -7.29
N ARG A 55 23.86 -18.94 -5.96
CA ARG A 55 22.69 -19.09 -5.08
C ARG A 55 21.64 -18.02 -5.38
N ALA A 56 22.03 -16.75 -5.53
CA ALA A 56 21.12 -15.67 -5.86
C ALA A 56 20.44 -15.89 -7.23
N LEU A 57 21.18 -16.36 -8.23
CA LEU A 57 20.62 -16.73 -9.54
C LEU A 57 19.62 -17.88 -9.43
N TYR A 58 19.95 -18.92 -8.66
CA TYR A 58 19.06 -20.06 -8.44
C TYR A 58 17.76 -19.62 -7.75
N GLU A 59 17.86 -18.86 -6.66
CA GLU A 59 16.70 -18.36 -5.92
C GLU A 59 15.82 -17.45 -6.77
N LYS A 60 16.43 -16.58 -7.60
CA LYS A 60 15.71 -15.77 -8.58
C LYS A 60 14.90 -16.63 -9.55
N ASN A 61 15.53 -17.64 -10.15
CA ASN A 61 14.88 -18.52 -11.12
C ASN A 61 13.75 -19.33 -10.46
N LEU A 62 13.94 -19.78 -9.22
CA LEU A 62 12.94 -20.48 -8.45
C LEU A 62 11.72 -19.59 -8.17
N ILE A 63 11.95 -18.36 -7.68
CA ILE A 63 10.88 -17.38 -7.43
C ILE A 63 10.09 -17.11 -8.72
N GLN A 64 10.79 -16.92 -9.83
CA GLN A 64 10.15 -16.68 -11.12
C GLN A 64 9.30 -17.87 -11.58
N SER A 65 9.79 -19.10 -11.38
CA SER A 65 9.03 -20.33 -11.67
C SER A 65 7.75 -20.43 -10.84
N ILE A 66 7.86 -20.12 -9.54
CA ILE A 66 6.71 -20.09 -8.63
C ILE A 66 5.69 -19.04 -9.09
N GLN A 67 6.13 -17.82 -9.38
CA GLN A 67 5.26 -16.74 -9.86
C GLN A 67 4.53 -17.10 -11.17
N CYS A 68 5.25 -17.68 -12.14
CA CYS A 68 4.64 -18.16 -13.38
C CYS A 68 3.58 -19.24 -13.11
N SER A 69 3.86 -20.18 -12.21
CA SER A 69 2.92 -21.23 -11.82
C SER A 69 1.69 -20.67 -11.12
N LEU A 70 1.86 -19.70 -10.22
CA LEU A 70 0.75 -19.02 -9.55
C LEU A 70 -0.15 -18.29 -10.54
N LYS A 71 0.45 -17.49 -11.44
CA LYS A 71 -0.27 -16.73 -12.47
C LYS A 71 -1.03 -17.65 -13.43
N LYS A 72 -0.40 -18.74 -13.89
CA LYS A 72 -1.03 -19.71 -14.80
C LYS A 72 -2.28 -20.34 -14.19
N ASN A 73 -2.30 -20.55 -12.88
CA ASN A 73 -3.39 -21.21 -12.18
C ASN A 73 -4.36 -20.22 -11.49
N ASN A 74 -4.21 -18.90 -11.71
CA ASN A 74 -4.98 -17.86 -11.02
C ASN A 74 -4.95 -17.97 -9.49
N LEU A 75 -3.78 -18.32 -8.96
CA LEU A 75 -3.52 -18.47 -7.53
C LEU A 75 -2.73 -17.29 -6.98
N ILE A 76 -2.92 -17.02 -5.69
CA ILE A 76 -2.20 -16.02 -4.93
C ILE A 76 -1.58 -16.65 -3.68
N LEU A 77 -0.31 -16.33 -3.44
CA LEU A 77 0.41 -16.67 -2.22
C LEU A 77 0.73 -15.37 -1.48
N ARG A 78 0.16 -15.17 -0.29
CA ARG A 78 0.42 -13.97 0.55
C ARG A 78 0.76 -14.36 1.97
N ARG A 79 1.63 -13.59 2.60
CA ARG A 79 1.86 -13.69 4.04
C ARG A 79 0.72 -12.97 4.78
N THR A 80 0.15 -13.65 5.76
CA THR A 80 -0.84 -13.06 6.66
C THR A 80 -0.13 -12.18 7.69
N ALA A 81 -0.77 -11.07 8.07
CA ALA A 81 -0.24 -10.12 9.07
C ALA A 81 -0.41 -10.63 10.52
N ASN A 82 -0.36 -11.95 10.74
CA ASN A 82 -0.46 -12.55 12.07
C ASN A 82 0.95 -12.78 12.67
N ASN A 83 1.03 -12.90 13.99
CA ASN A 83 2.29 -13.15 14.71
C ASN A 83 2.96 -14.48 14.29
N MET A 84 2.20 -15.37 13.64
CA MET A 84 2.64 -16.69 13.20
C MET A 84 3.21 -16.70 11.77
N ASN A 85 3.20 -15.56 11.06
CA ASN A 85 3.69 -15.42 9.69
C ASN A 85 3.14 -16.48 8.72
N THR A 86 1.88 -16.85 8.87
CA THR A 86 1.28 -17.92 8.08
C THR A 86 1.12 -17.48 6.62
N PHE A 87 1.35 -18.39 5.68
CA PHE A 87 1.12 -18.15 4.26
C PHE A 87 -0.29 -18.57 3.86
N TYR A 88 -1.05 -17.65 3.29
CA TYR A 88 -2.31 -17.91 2.61
C TYR A 88 -2.03 -18.27 1.15
N MET A 89 -2.62 -19.37 0.70
CA MET A 89 -2.61 -19.82 -0.68
C MET A 89 -4.04 -20.05 -1.14
N GLY A 90 -4.47 -19.41 -2.22
CA GLY A 90 -5.84 -19.54 -2.70
C GLY A 90 -6.06 -18.91 -4.06
N ASN A 91 -7.31 -18.91 -4.53
CA ASN A 91 -7.67 -18.24 -5.79
C ASN A 91 -7.58 -16.71 -5.64
N ILE A 92 -7.09 -16.03 -6.67
CA ILE A 92 -6.92 -14.58 -6.68
C ILE A 92 -8.27 -13.85 -6.62
N GLN A 93 -9.28 -14.29 -7.35
CA GLN A 93 -10.60 -13.66 -7.39
C GLN A 93 -11.32 -13.76 -6.04
N ASP A 94 -11.23 -14.93 -5.41
CA ASP A 94 -11.79 -15.16 -4.07
C ASP A 94 -11.10 -14.27 -3.03
N PHE A 95 -9.78 -14.10 -3.16
CA PHE A 95 -9.02 -13.23 -2.29
C PHE A 95 -9.45 -11.77 -2.43
N GLU A 96 -9.48 -11.23 -3.66
CA GLU A 96 -9.90 -9.85 -3.92
C GLU A 96 -11.34 -9.61 -3.46
N THR A 97 -12.26 -10.53 -3.74
CA THR A 97 -13.65 -10.43 -3.29
C THR A 97 -13.78 -10.38 -1.76
N LYS A 98 -12.94 -11.14 -1.03
CA LYS A 98 -12.92 -11.11 0.43
C LYS A 98 -12.27 -9.83 0.96
N ALA A 99 -11.22 -9.35 0.30
CA ALA A 99 -10.57 -8.09 0.64
C ALA A 99 -11.55 -6.91 0.48
N ASP A 100 -12.26 -6.84 -0.63
CA ASP A 100 -13.26 -5.80 -0.90
C ASP A 100 -14.41 -5.83 0.12
N LYS A 101 -14.91 -7.03 0.44
CA LYS A 101 -15.91 -7.21 1.50
C LYS A 101 -15.42 -6.79 2.88
N TYR A 102 -14.12 -6.93 3.15
CA TYR A 102 -13.52 -6.50 4.40
C TYR A 102 -13.37 -4.97 4.44
N LEU A 103 -12.87 -4.36 3.36
CA LEU A 103 -12.73 -2.91 3.21
C LEU A 103 -14.08 -2.20 3.37
N THR A 104 -15.13 -2.71 2.73
CA THR A 104 -16.49 -2.13 2.80
C THR A 104 -17.16 -2.27 4.16
N ARG A 105 -16.69 -3.19 5.03
CA ARG A 105 -17.28 -3.47 6.34
C ARG A 105 -16.44 -2.97 7.51
N SER A 106 -15.18 -2.60 7.29
CA SER A 106 -14.33 -2.06 8.34
C SER A 106 -14.72 -0.61 8.59
N ASP A 107 -15.07 -0.28 9.84
CA ASP A 107 -15.43 1.08 10.25
C ASP A 107 -14.29 2.09 9.98
N ASP A 108 -13.04 1.62 9.97
CA ASP A 108 -11.84 2.41 9.67
C ASP A 108 -11.81 2.96 8.23
N TYR A 109 -12.46 2.27 7.28
CA TYR A 109 -12.55 2.72 5.88
C TYR A 109 -13.79 3.56 5.58
N LYS A 110 -14.81 3.48 6.44
CA LYS A 110 -16.00 4.34 6.35
C LYS A 110 -15.61 5.82 6.44
N VAL A 111 -14.68 6.14 7.35
CA VAL A 111 -14.12 7.48 7.53
C VAL A 111 -13.44 8.02 6.27
N LEU A 112 -12.75 7.17 5.49
CA LEU A 112 -12.07 7.60 4.26
C LEU A 112 -13.04 7.84 3.10
N ILE A 113 -14.13 7.08 3.02
CA ILE A 113 -15.18 7.28 2.02
C ILE A 113 -15.94 8.57 2.33
N ASP A 114 -16.31 8.79 3.59
CA ASP A 114 -17.01 10.00 4.02
C ASP A 114 -16.17 11.28 3.74
N ILE A 115 -14.85 11.24 3.97
CA ILE A 115 -13.93 12.34 3.62
C ILE A 115 -13.84 12.58 2.11
N ASN A 116 -13.93 11.53 1.29
CA ASN A 116 -13.83 11.66 -0.16
C ASN A 116 -15.14 12.18 -0.78
N ASP A 117 -16.28 11.82 -0.19
CA ASP A 117 -17.60 12.30 -0.59
C ASP A 117 -17.82 13.76 -0.15
N GLU A 118 -17.36 14.16 1.05
CA GLU A 118 -17.35 15.57 1.47
C GLU A 118 -16.50 16.49 0.57
N ASN A 119 -15.49 15.94 -0.11
CA ASN A 119 -14.66 16.69 -1.06
C ASN A 119 -15.24 16.76 -2.48
N ASN A 120 -16.27 15.96 -2.80
CA ASN A 120 -16.92 15.94 -4.12
C ASN A 120 -18.23 16.75 -4.18
N GLU A 121 -18.74 17.26 -3.05
CA GLU A 121 -19.89 18.16 -3.02
C GLU A 121 -19.48 19.64 -3.19
N LYS A 122 -19.01 19.99 -4.38
CA LYS A 122 -19.23 21.33 -4.93
C LYS A 122 -19.84 21.21 -6.32
N PRO A 123 -21.17 21.32 -6.46
CA PRO A 123 -21.79 21.45 -7.77
C PRO A 123 -21.49 22.85 -8.30
N LEU A 124 -20.69 22.94 -9.37
CA LEU A 124 -20.72 24.11 -10.24
C LEU A 124 -21.97 23.99 -11.10
N ASP A 125 -22.97 24.73 -10.66
CA ASP A 125 -24.24 24.99 -11.34
C ASP A 125 -23.98 25.57 -12.74
N GLY A 126 -24.66 25.03 -13.75
CA GLY A 126 -24.77 25.66 -15.08
C GLY A 126 -24.38 24.81 -16.29
N ALA A 127 -25.29 23.96 -16.76
CA ALA A 127 -25.82 23.97 -18.14
C ALA A 127 -26.69 22.73 -18.42
N SER A 128 -27.98 22.98 -18.66
CA SER A 128 -29.00 22.00 -19.03
C SER A 128 -28.88 21.46 -20.45
N LYS A 129 -29.42 20.25 -20.65
CA LYS A 129 -30.25 19.68 -21.77
C LYS A 129 -29.77 18.27 -22.10
N ASP A 130 -30.58 17.22 -22.28
CA ASP A 130 -32.01 16.94 -22.15
C ASP A 130 -32.09 15.39 -22.31
N PRO A 131 -32.98 14.64 -21.63
CA PRO A 131 -32.97 13.18 -21.64
C PRO A 131 -34.01 12.65 -22.65
N SER A 132 -33.55 12.17 -23.81
CA SER A 132 -34.38 11.41 -24.76
C SER A 132 -33.47 10.67 -25.73
N GLN A 133 -33.53 9.33 -25.74
CA GLN A 133 -33.24 8.35 -26.81
C GLN A 133 -32.69 7.05 -26.15
N VAL A 134 -33.53 6.17 -25.57
CA VAL A 134 -34.41 5.16 -26.20
C VAL A 134 -33.67 3.83 -26.52
N ASN A 135 -34.04 2.81 -25.72
CA ASN A 135 -34.24 1.39 -26.03
C ASN A 135 -33.09 0.35 -25.96
N ASN A 136 -33.20 -0.50 -24.92
CA ASN A 136 -33.33 -1.96 -24.91
C ASN A 136 -32.89 -2.75 -26.17
N GLU A 137 -31.93 -3.66 -26.01
CA GLU A 137 -32.01 -5.02 -26.56
C GLU A 137 -31.06 -5.98 -25.80
N GLU A 138 -31.62 -7.10 -25.36
CA GLU A 138 -30.97 -8.21 -24.66
C GLU A 138 -29.96 -8.92 -25.59
N MET A 139 -28.76 -9.24 -25.09
CA MET A 139 -27.84 -10.14 -25.80
C MET A 139 -27.60 -11.41 -24.99
N VAL A 140 -28.45 -12.41 -25.24
CA VAL A 140 -28.26 -13.80 -24.80
C VAL A 140 -27.22 -14.45 -25.69
N ILE A 141 -26.04 -14.77 -25.15
CA ILE A 141 -25.03 -15.58 -25.85
C ILE A 141 -25.01 -16.98 -25.27
N LYS A 142 -25.42 -17.96 -26.09
CA LYS A 142 -25.43 -19.41 -25.84
C LYS A 142 -24.00 -19.96 -25.78
N MET A 143 -23.71 -20.81 -24.80
CA MET A 143 -22.47 -21.60 -24.76
C MET A 143 -22.58 -22.90 -25.58
N PRO A 144 -21.54 -23.33 -26.29
CA PRO A 144 -21.47 -24.64 -26.92
C PRO A 144 -21.05 -25.73 -25.91
N HIS A 145 -21.75 -26.86 -25.97
CA HIS A 145 -21.35 -28.12 -25.34
C HIS A 145 -20.13 -28.69 -26.05
N TYR A 146 -19.10 -29.07 -25.29
CA TYR A 146 -18.04 -29.97 -25.76
C TYR A 146 -18.24 -31.35 -25.14
N LEU A 147 -18.28 -32.35 -26.04
CA LEU A 147 -18.13 -33.78 -25.75
C LEU A 147 -16.74 -34.09 -25.22
#